data_AF-A0AAV0QMK1-F1
#
_entry.id   AF-A0AAV0QMK1-F1
#
_cell.length_a   1.000
_cell.length_b   1.000
_cell.length_c   1.000
_cell.angle_alpha   90.00
_cell.angle_beta   90.00
_cell.angle_gamma   90.00
#
_symmetry.space_group_name_H-M   'P 1'
#
loop_
_entity.id
_entity.type
_entity.pdbx_description
1 polymer ?
#
loop_
_entity_poly.entity_id
_entity_poly.type
_entity_poly.pdbx_seq_one_letter_code
_entity_poly.pdbx_strand_id
1 'polypeptide(L)'
;MGSALPLPSFASPSCSSEMSNPVVRYRELGYGEALAKVHRYPIVCRELSSILREAYPKLPKNLQSMIFDDTLAAFRLLPQMEMQSAVSAAHLLCQSAEAALPKQKKNLAVSEFRHAKVAQKRRRKAHHREETTAELPQDVLAHVFSFLDTQCLALAGKVCW
;
A
#
# COMPACT_ATOMS: atom_id res chain seq x y z
N MET A 1 57.37 -41.48 -3.41
CA MET A 1 56.12 -41.22 -2.66
C MET A 1 55.85 -39.73 -2.73
N GLY A 2 54.84 -39.32 -3.49
CA GLY A 2 54.55 -37.92 -3.76
C GLY A 2 53.21 -37.85 -4.49
N SER A 3 52.13 -38.05 -3.74
CA SER A 3 50.77 -38.06 -4.25
C SER A 3 50.32 -36.62 -4.54
N ALA A 4 50.12 -36.29 -5.81
CA ALA A 4 49.49 -35.04 -6.23
C ALA A 4 47.99 -35.12 -5.93
N LEU A 5 47.50 -34.22 -5.08
CA LEU A 5 46.07 -34.00 -4.83
C LEU A 5 45.44 -33.30 -6.04
N PRO A 6 44.24 -33.70 -6.50
CA PRO A 6 43.55 -32.97 -7.55
C PRO A 6 42.89 -31.72 -6.94
N LEU A 7 43.09 -30.58 -7.61
CA LEU A 7 42.42 -29.32 -7.30
C LEU A 7 40.90 -29.46 -7.48
N PRO A 8 40.08 -28.78 -6.66
CA PRO A 8 38.64 -28.80 -6.82
C PRO A 8 38.24 -28.06 -8.10
N SER A 9 37.50 -28.76 -8.96
CA SER A 9 36.78 -28.18 -10.09
C SER A 9 35.84 -27.10 -9.55
N PHE A 10 36.17 -25.83 -9.82
CA PHE A 10 35.22 -24.74 -9.72
C PHE A 10 34.16 -24.97 -10.81
N ALA A 11 33.12 -25.74 -10.45
CA ALA A 11 31.86 -25.68 -11.14
C ALA A 11 31.37 -24.24 -10.97
N SER A 12 31.52 -23.44 -12.01
CA SER A 12 30.81 -22.18 -12.16
C SER A 12 29.35 -22.44 -11.82
N PRO A 13 28.70 -21.64 -10.95
CA PRO A 13 27.26 -21.71 -10.85
C PRO A 13 26.77 -21.37 -12.25
N SER A 14 26.15 -22.35 -12.89
CA SER A 14 25.36 -22.15 -14.09
C SER A 14 24.60 -20.85 -13.90
N CYS A 15 24.86 -19.88 -14.77
CA CYS A 15 24.09 -18.65 -14.85
C CYS A 15 22.68 -19.08 -15.22
N SER A 16 21.90 -19.48 -14.21
CA SER A 16 20.52 -19.82 -14.35
C SER A 16 19.88 -18.57 -14.91
N SER A 17 19.32 -18.73 -16.10
CA SER A 17 18.36 -17.82 -16.69
C SER A 17 17.13 -17.77 -15.78
N GLU A 18 17.27 -17.23 -14.58
CA GLU A 18 16.15 -16.70 -13.79
C GLU A 18 15.79 -15.35 -14.42
N MET A 19 15.28 -15.42 -15.65
CA MET A 19 14.43 -14.36 -16.17
C MET A 19 13.23 -14.30 -15.23
N SER A 20 13.35 -13.38 -14.27
CA SER A 20 12.51 -13.21 -13.10
C SER A 20 11.07 -13.64 -13.24
N ASN A 21 10.66 -14.51 -12.32
CA ASN A 21 9.26 -14.81 -12.15
C ASN A 21 8.52 -13.54 -11.66
N PRO A 22 7.61 -12.95 -12.45
CA PRO A 22 6.91 -11.71 -12.08
C PRO A 22 6.05 -11.89 -10.83
N VAL A 23 5.64 -13.13 -10.52
CA VAL A 23 4.91 -13.46 -9.29
C VAL A 23 5.80 -13.32 -8.06
N VAL A 24 7.05 -13.78 -8.15
CA VAL A 24 8.01 -13.69 -7.04
C VAL A 24 8.34 -12.22 -6.78
N ARG A 25 8.68 -11.46 -7.82
CA ARG A 25 8.91 -10.02 -7.72
C ARG A 25 7.74 -9.27 -7.12
N TYR A 26 6.50 -9.60 -7.53
CA TYR A 26 5.32 -8.96 -6.97
C TYR A 26 5.16 -9.26 -5.48
N ARG A 27 5.44 -10.49 -5.05
CA ARG A 27 5.38 -10.88 -3.64
C ARG A 27 6.42 -10.13 -2.80
N GLU A 28 7.61 -9.91 -3.34
CA GLU A 28 8.68 -9.13 -2.69
C GLU A 28 8.29 -7.67 -2.42
N LEU A 29 7.31 -7.11 -3.13
CA LEU A 29 6.78 -5.77 -2.85
C LEU A 29 6.06 -5.69 -1.50
N GLY A 30 5.60 -6.83 -0.95
CA GLY A 30 5.06 -6.89 0.41
C GLY A 30 3.78 -6.07 0.62
N TYR A 31 2.95 -5.89 -0.43
CA TYR A 31 1.75 -5.04 -0.35
C TYR A 31 0.76 -5.47 0.74
N GLY A 32 0.57 -6.77 0.97
CA GLY A 32 -0.29 -7.26 2.04
C GLY A 32 0.11 -6.72 3.43
N GLU A 33 1.40 -6.76 3.75
CA GLU A 33 1.94 -6.25 5.02
C GLU A 33 1.96 -4.72 5.06
N ALA A 34 2.27 -4.08 3.93
CA ALA A 34 2.33 -2.64 3.82
C ALA A 34 0.94 -1.99 3.95
N LEU A 35 -0.11 -2.62 3.44
CA LEU A 35 -1.50 -2.15 3.56
C LEU A 35 -1.98 -2.09 5.01
N ALA A 36 -1.47 -2.95 5.90
CA ALA A 36 -1.82 -2.91 7.32
C ALA A 36 -1.25 -1.67 8.05
N LYS A 37 -0.29 -0.96 7.45
CA LYS A 37 0.35 0.23 8.04
C LYS A 37 -0.34 1.50 7.56
N VAL A 38 -0.94 2.26 8.47
CA VAL A 38 -1.75 3.47 8.17
C VAL A 38 -1.02 4.47 7.26
N HIS A 39 0.27 4.71 7.50
CA HIS A 39 1.08 5.65 6.72
C HIS A 39 1.49 5.14 5.33
N ARG A 40 1.52 3.80 5.11
CA ARG A 40 1.83 3.20 3.80
C ARG A 40 0.60 2.93 2.97
N TYR A 41 -0.56 2.73 3.60
CA TYR A 41 -1.81 2.40 2.93
C TYR A 41 -2.11 3.28 1.69
N PRO A 42 -2.04 4.64 1.75
CA PRO A 42 -2.32 5.47 0.58
C PRO A 42 -1.32 5.30 -0.56
N ILE A 43 -0.07 4.94 -0.26
CA ILE A 43 0.98 4.68 -1.25
C ILE A 43 0.66 3.39 -1.99
N VAL A 44 0.40 2.32 -1.24
CA VAL A 44 0.09 1.01 -1.83
C VAL A 44 -1.19 1.07 -2.68
N CYS A 45 -2.23 1.79 -2.24
CA CYS A 45 -3.43 1.99 -3.07
C CYS A 45 -3.14 2.67 -4.40
N ARG A 46 -2.19 3.62 -4.44
CA ARG A 46 -1.77 4.30 -5.68
C ARG A 46 -0.96 3.37 -6.58
N GLU A 47 -0.05 2.59 -6.02
CA GLU A 47 0.74 1.61 -6.78
C GLU A 47 -0.16 0.53 -7.38
N LEU A 48 -1.09 -0.03 -6.60
CA LEU A 48 -2.10 -0.97 -7.10
C LEU A 48 -2.97 -0.33 -8.20
N SER A 49 -3.33 0.94 -8.07
CA SER A 49 -4.07 1.70 -9.09
C SER A 49 -3.30 1.78 -10.41
N SER A 50 -2.01 2.12 -10.37
CA SER A 50 -1.13 2.14 -11.54
C SER A 50 -1.01 0.76 -12.17
N ILE A 51 -0.77 -0.28 -11.36
CA ILE A 51 -0.67 -1.67 -11.85
C ILE A 51 -1.96 -2.09 -12.55
N LEU A 52 -3.13 -1.78 -11.97
CA LEU A 52 -4.42 -2.08 -12.57
C LEU A 52 -4.57 -1.41 -13.94
N ARG A 53 -4.25 -0.12 -14.04
CA ARG A 53 -4.44 0.65 -15.28
C ARG A 53 -3.46 0.26 -16.39
N GLU A 54 -2.21 0.00 -16.04
CA GLU A 54 -1.12 -0.03 -17.02
C GLU A 54 -0.69 -1.46 -17.40
N ALA A 55 -0.78 -2.38 -16.43
CA ALA A 55 -0.18 -3.70 -16.54
C ALA A 55 -1.21 -4.84 -16.49
N TYR A 56 -2.26 -4.75 -15.67
CA TYR A 56 -3.18 -5.85 -15.35
C TYR A 56 -3.61 -6.74 -16.54
N PRO A 57 -4.09 -6.21 -17.69
CA PRO A 57 -4.53 -7.06 -18.81
C PRO A 57 -3.38 -7.86 -19.46
N LYS A 58 -2.13 -7.43 -19.28
CA LYS A 58 -0.92 -8.06 -19.85
C LYS A 58 -0.29 -9.08 -18.89
N LEU A 59 -0.72 -9.11 -17.63
CA LEU A 59 -0.13 -9.97 -16.60
C LEU A 59 -0.68 -11.41 -16.70
N PRO A 60 0.10 -12.42 -16.27
CA PRO A 60 -0.37 -13.80 -16.21
C PRO A 60 -1.51 -13.94 -15.17
N LYS A 61 -2.41 -14.91 -15.39
CA LYS A 61 -3.66 -15.06 -14.62
C LYS A 61 -3.45 -15.23 -13.11
N ASN A 62 -2.37 -15.90 -12.71
CA ASN A 62 -1.98 -16.07 -11.31
C ASN A 62 -1.64 -14.72 -10.65
N LEU A 63 -0.86 -13.87 -11.32
CA LEU A 63 -0.52 -12.55 -10.83
C LEU A 63 -1.73 -11.60 -10.83
N GLN A 64 -2.60 -11.69 -11.85
CA GLN A 64 -3.88 -10.98 -11.85
C GLN A 64 -4.78 -11.38 -10.66
N SER A 65 -4.71 -12.64 -10.19
CA SER A 65 -5.42 -13.05 -8.98
C SER A 65 -4.85 -12.35 -7.77
N MET A 66 -3.52 -12.40 -7.56
CA MET A 66 -2.88 -11.76 -6.41
C MET A 66 -3.15 -10.26 -6.33
N ILE A 67 -3.01 -9.54 -7.45
CA ILE A 67 -3.31 -8.09 -7.50
C ILE A 67 -4.77 -7.81 -7.15
N PHE A 68 -5.67 -8.67 -7.62
CA PHE A 68 -7.09 -8.54 -7.30
C PHE A 68 -7.35 -8.80 -5.81
N ASP A 69 -6.71 -9.81 -5.23
CA ASP A 69 -6.84 -10.13 -3.80
C ASP A 69 -6.31 -8.99 -2.94
N ASP A 70 -5.15 -8.41 -3.28
CA ASP A 70 -4.59 -7.24 -2.60
C ASP A 70 -5.48 -5.99 -2.77
N THR A 71 -6.13 -5.83 -3.92
CA THR A 71 -7.12 -4.76 -4.14
C THR A 71 -8.33 -4.91 -3.21
N LEU A 72 -8.84 -6.13 -3.04
CA LEU A 72 -9.94 -6.39 -2.09
C LEU A 72 -9.48 -6.20 -0.63
N ALA A 73 -8.27 -6.64 -0.30
CA ALA A 73 -7.68 -6.44 1.02
C ALA A 73 -7.57 -4.95 1.36
N ALA A 74 -7.12 -4.11 0.42
CA ALA A 74 -7.08 -2.67 0.59
C ALA A 74 -8.48 -2.11 0.95
N PHE A 75 -9.54 -2.45 0.20
CA PHE A 75 -10.89 -2.00 0.53
C PHE A 75 -11.37 -2.47 1.89
N ARG A 76 -11.09 -3.72 2.27
CA ARG A 76 -11.48 -4.26 3.59
C ARG A 76 -10.77 -3.58 4.76
N LEU A 77 -9.57 -3.05 4.53
CA LEU A 77 -8.79 -2.31 5.53
C LEU A 77 -9.17 -0.82 5.61
N LEU A 78 -9.79 -0.24 4.58
CA LEU A 78 -10.21 1.16 4.56
C LEU A 78 -11.00 1.62 5.81
N PRO A 79 -11.92 0.83 6.42
CA PRO A 79 -12.62 1.24 7.63
C PRO A 79 -11.73 1.43 8.87
N GLN A 80 -10.49 0.96 8.83
CA GLN A 80 -9.48 1.13 9.88
C GLN A 80 -8.61 2.37 9.64
N MET A 81 -8.74 3.02 8.47
CA MET A 81 -7.95 4.18 8.09
C MET A 81 -8.70 5.47 8.43
N GLU A 82 -8.07 6.36 9.19
CA GLU A 82 -8.71 7.61 9.66
C GLU A 82 -8.41 8.81 8.75
N MET A 83 -7.33 8.73 7.98
CA MET A 83 -6.84 9.84 7.15
C MET A 83 -7.67 10.03 5.86
N GLN A 84 -7.95 11.29 5.50
CA GLN A 84 -8.61 11.61 4.23
C GLN A 84 -7.78 11.16 3.01
N SER A 85 -6.45 11.20 3.10
CA SER A 85 -5.55 10.70 2.05
C SER A 85 -5.78 9.22 1.72
N ALA A 86 -6.09 8.39 2.73
CA ALA A 86 -6.41 6.99 2.55
C ALA A 86 -7.73 6.79 1.79
N VAL A 87 -8.74 7.61 2.09
CA VAL A 87 -10.04 7.59 1.38
C VAL A 87 -9.87 7.95 -0.09
N SER A 88 -9.14 9.03 -0.37
CA SER A 88 -8.87 9.49 -1.73
C SER A 88 -8.08 8.46 -2.53
N ALA A 89 -7.04 7.85 -1.94
CA ALA A 89 -6.25 6.80 -2.59
C ALA A 89 -7.07 5.53 -2.85
N ALA A 90 -7.90 5.09 -1.90
CA ALA A 90 -8.80 3.95 -2.09
C ALA A 90 -9.87 4.23 -3.16
N HIS A 91 -10.36 5.47 -3.25
CA HIS A 91 -11.29 5.86 -4.31
C HIS A 91 -10.64 5.80 -5.70
N LEU A 92 -9.40 6.29 -5.83
CA LEU A 92 -8.62 6.18 -7.07
C LEU A 92 -8.39 4.71 -7.46
N LEU A 93 -8.07 3.86 -6.47
CA LEU A 93 -7.96 2.41 -6.68
C LEU A 93 -9.28 1.81 -7.19
N CYS A 94 -10.43 2.20 -6.62
CA CYS A 94 -11.75 1.76 -7.09
C CYS A 94 -12.01 2.18 -8.55
N GLN A 95 -11.71 3.42 -8.93
CA GLN A 95 -11.86 3.88 -10.31
C GLN A 95 -10.97 3.08 -11.28
N SER A 96 -9.75 2.76 -10.84
CA SER A 96 -8.81 1.96 -11.62
C SER A 96 -9.29 0.52 -11.78
N ALA A 97 -9.83 -0.06 -10.72
CA ALA A 97 -10.48 -1.36 -10.75
C ALA A 97 -11.71 -1.38 -11.67
N GLU A 98 -12.53 -0.33 -11.67
CA GLU A 98 -13.69 -0.19 -12.55
C GLU A 98 -13.33 -0.11 -14.04
N ALA A 99 -12.16 0.45 -14.36
CA ALA A 99 -11.67 0.60 -15.73
C ALA A 99 -10.94 -0.65 -16.24
N ALA A 100 -10.19 -1.33 -15.38
CA ALA A 100 -9.28 -2.40 -15.81
C ALA A 100 -9.80 -3.82 -15.57
N LEU A 101 -10.69 -4.04 -14.59
CA LEU A 101 -11.11 -5.39 -14.21
C LEU A 101 -12.25 -5.94 -15.08
N PRO A 102 -12.28 -7.27 -15.31
CA PRO A 102 -13.42 -7.92 -15.95
C PRO A 102 -14.68 -7.81 -15.10
N LYS A 103 -15.86 -7.87 -15.74
CA LYS A 103 -17.19 -7.59 -15.17
C LYS A 103 -17.43 -8.16 -13.76
N GLN A 104 -17.09 -9.44 -13.55
CA GLN A 104 -17.30 -10.10 -12.26
C GLN A 104 -16.41 -9.50 -11.15
N LYS A 105 -15.11 -9.39 -11.40
CA LYS A 105 -14.13 -8.83 -10.44
C LYS A 105 -14.40 -7.35 -10.16
N LYS A 106 -14.76 -6.59 -11.19
CA LYS A 106 -15.19 -5.19 -11.07
C LYS A 106 -16.36 -5.04 -10.10
N ASN A 107 -17.45 -5.80 -10.33
CA ASN A 107 -18.65 -5.68 -9.50
C ASN A 107 -18.35 -6.00 -8.04
N LEU A 108 -17.54 -7.04 -7.79
CA LEU A 108 -17.10 -7.40 -6.45
C LEU A 108 -16.29 -6.28 -5.80
N ALA A 109 -15.25 -5.78 -6.48
CA ALA A 109 -14.41 -4.68 -6.01
C ALA A 109 -15.21 -3.41 -5.66
N VAL A 110 -16.13 -3.00 -6.54
CA VAL A 110 -16.99 -1.82 -6.32
C VAL A 110 -17.92 -2.03 -5.12
N SER A 111 -18.52 -3.22 -5.00
CA SER A 111 -19.40 -3.53 -3.87
C SER A 111 -18.65 -3.50 -2.54
N GLU A 112 -17.44 -4.07 -2.50
CA GLU A 112 -16.55 -4.07 -1.34
C GLU A 112 -16.13 -2.65 -0.95
N PHE A 113 -15.72 -1.83 -1.92
CA PHE A 113 -15.40 -0.42 -1.67
C PHE A 113 -16.59 0.36 -1.11
N ARG A 114 -17.80 0.14 -1.63
CA ARG A 114 -19.02 0.79 -1.11
C ARG A 114 -19.30 0.38 0.33
N HIS A 115 -19.25 -0.91 0.65
CA HIS A 115 -19.42 -1.40 2.02
C HIS A 115 -18.37 -0.83 2.96
N ALA A 116 -17.10 -0.81 2.54
CA ALA A 116 -16.00 -0.26 3.31
C ALA A 116 -16.17 1.23 3.59
N LYS A 117 -16.56 2.03 2.59
CA LYS A 117 -16.83 3.48 2.76
C LYS A 117 -17.95 3.74 3.75
N VAL A 118 -19.01 2.91 3.74
CA VAL A 118 -20.10 2.98 4.72
C VAL A 118 -19.60 2.62 6.12
N ALA A 119 -18.84 1.53 6.26
CA ALA A 119 -18.28 1.10 7.54
C ALA A 119 -17.32 2.15 8.12
N GLN A 120 -16.46 2.74 7.30
CA GLN A 120 -15.57 3.82 7.69
C GLN A 120 -16.34 5.05 8.20
N LYS A 121 -17.36 5.49 7.47
CA LYS A 121 -18.21 6.63 7.88
C LYS A 121 -18.92 6.35 9.21
N ARG A 122 -19.38 5.11 9.43
CA ARG A 122 -20.01 4.69 10.70
C ARG A 122 -19.00 4.72 11.84
N ARG A 123 -17.80 4.19 11.64
CA ARG A 123 -16.71 4.23 12.63
C ARG A 123 -16.29 5.65 13.00
N ARG A 124 -16.07 6.52 12.00
CA ARG A 124 -15.73 7.94 12.26
C ARG A 124 -16.81 8.65 13.08
N LYS A 125 -18.09 8.35 12.85
CA LYS A 125 -19.19 8.92 13.65
C LYS A 125 -19.22 8.37 15.08
N ALA A 126 -18.86 7.09 15.28
CA ALA A 126 -18.76 6.51 16.61
C ALA A 126 -17.60 7.14 17.39
N HIS A 127 -16.41 7.24 16.78
CA HIS A 127 -15.24 7.89 17.38
C HIS A 127 -15.47 9.38 17.66
N HIS A 128 -16.09 10.13 16.74
CA HIS A 128 -16.41 11.54 17.00
C HIS A 128 -17.41 11.72 18.16
N ARG A 129 -18.28 10.74 18.45
CA ARG A 129 -19.15 10.79 19.64
C ARG A 129 -18.39 10.50 20.94
N GLU A 130 -17.20 9.93 20.85
CA GLU A 130 -16.34 9.54 21.97
C GLU A 130 -15.22 10.59 22.22
N GLU A 131 -14.71 11.23 21.15
CA GLU A 131 -13.62 12.23 21.14
C GLU A 131 -14.06 13.69 21.35
N THR A 132 -15.27 13.96 21.83
CA THR A 132 -15.79 15.35 21.97
C THR A 132 -15.01 16.25 22.94
N THR A 133 -13.90 15.85 23.54
CA THR A 133 -13.11 16.70 24.45
C THR A 133 -11.67 16.18 24.66
N ALA A 134 -10.83 16.20 23.62
CA ALA A 134 -9.38 16.03 23.82
C ALA A 134 -8.59 17.00 22.93
N GLU A 135 -8.93 18.29 22.98
CA GLU A 135 -8.06 19.33 22.46
C GLU A 135 -6.89 19.53 23.44
N LEU A 136 -5.67 19.49 22.92
CA LEU A 136 -4.49 19.83 23.70
C LEU A 136 -4.59 21.31 24.11
N PRO A 137 -4.39 21.65 25.40
CA PRO A 137 -4.37 23.03 25.84
C PRO A 137 -3.39 23.88 25.02
N GLN A 138 -3.79 25.10 24.68
CA GLN A 138 -3.07 25.96 23.75
C GLN A 138 -1.64 26.30 24.21
N ASP A 139 -1.42 26.31 25.52
CA ASP A 139 -0.13 26.46 26.20
C ASP A 139 0.80 25.26 25.94
N VAL A 140 0.28 24.04 25.91
CA VAL A 140 1.07 22.84 25.57
C VAL A 140 1.49 22.88 24.10
N LEU A 141 0.59 23.29 23.21
CA LEU A 141 0.91 23.48 21.79
C LEU A 141 1.99 24.56 21.62
N ALA A 142 1.81 25.74 22.23
CA ALA A 142 2.79 26.82 22.17
C ALA A 142 4.16 26.39 22.70
N HIS A 143 4.18 25.59 23.77
CA HIS A 143 5.41 25.04 24.32
C HIS A 143 6.10 24.09 23.35
N VAL A 144 5.39 23.11 22.78
CA VAL A 144 5.97 22.17 21.80
C VAL A 144 6.47 22.89 20.55
N PHE A 145 5.68 23.83 20.02
CA PHE A 145 6.06 24.60 18.83
C PHE A 145 7.20 25.59 19.10
N SER A 146 7.40 26.04 20.34
CA SER A 146 8.55 26.89 20.70
C SER A 146 9.91 26.20 20.54
N PHE A 147 9.93 24.86 20.59
CA PHE A 147 11.15 24.07 20.35
C PHE A 147 11.44 23.81 18.86
N LEU A 148 10.50 24.13 17.97
CA LEU A 148 10.74 24.00 16.54
C LEU A 148 11.48 25.25 16.05
N ASP A 149 12.73 25.07 15.61
CA ASP A 149 13.44 26.14 14.91
C ASP A 149 12.69 26.46 13.60
N THR A 150 12.44 27.76 13.39
CA THR A 150 11.83 28.30 12.17
C THR A 150 12.53 27.82 10.90
N GLN A 151 13.85 27.57 10.95
CA GLN A 151 14.60 27.00 9.83
C GLN A 151 14.21 25.54 9.56
N CYS A 152 14.07 24.73 10.61
CA CYS A 152 13.62 23.34 10.51
C CYS A 152 12.19 23.25 9.98
N LEU A 153 11.29 24.13 10.42
CA LEU A 153 9.91 24.18 9.94
C LEU A 153 9.84 24.60 8.46
N ALA A 154 10.64 25.59 8.05
CA ALA A 154 10.72 26.02 6.66
C ALA A 154 11.32 24.95 5.73
N LEU A 155 12.28 24.15 6.21
CA LEU A 155 12.85 23.03 5.47
C LEU A 155 11.86 21.86 5.35
N ALA A 156 11.17 21.50 6.44
CA ALA A 156 10.14 20.45 6.41
C ALA A 156 8.99 20.80 5.46
N GLY A 157 8.56 22.07 5.42
CA GLY A 157 7.52 22.56 4.52
C GLY A 157 7.87 22.45 3.02
N LYS A 158 9.17 22.42 2.67
CA LYS A 158 9.61 22.24 1.28
C LYS A 158 9.48 20.79 0.78
N VAL A 159 9.29 19.82 1.67
CA VAL A 159 9.23 18.38 1.33
C VAL A 159 7.78 17.87 1.23
N CYS A 160 6.81 18.65 1.70
CA CYS A 160 5.39 18.32 1.63
C CYS A 160 4.73 19.03 0.44
N TRP A 161 4.73 18.39 -0.73
CA TRP A 161 3.89 18.74 -1.88
C TRP A 161 3.25 17.49 -2.49
#